data_AF-A0AAJ1VN44-F1
#
_entry.id   AF-A0AAJ1VN44-F1
#
_cell.length_a   1.000
_cell.length_b   1.000
_cell.length_c   1.000
_cell.angle_alpha   90.00
_cell.angle_beta   90.00
_cell.angle_gamma   90.00
#
_symmetry.space_group_name_H-M   'P 1'
#
loop_
_entity.id
_entity.type
_entity.pdbx_description
1 polymer ?
#
loop_
_entity_poly.entity_id
_entity_poly.type
_entity_poly.pdbx_seq_one_letter_code
_entity_poly.pdbx_strand_id
1 'polypeptide(L)'
;MVRIINYKRRVAENKEFFVLEVSGGIEMVLSKTTGMYYATSKKATITSTFDEETCKSLIGSEFPGSIVKEECEPYEYTIQDTGEIITLSHRYVYRAEELTTSKVYSAPGNLSMVD
;
A
#
# COMPACT_ATOMS: atom_id res chain seq x y z
N MET A 1 8.73 -7.73 -8.26
CA MET A 1 7.31 -8.05 -8.53
C MET A 1 6.51 -7.85 -7.27
N VAL A 2 5.28 -7.40 -7.43
CA VAL A 2 4.30 -7.20 -6.36
C VAL A 2 3.04 -7.99 -6.66
N ARG A 3 2.36 -8.47 -5.63
CA ARG A 3 1.17 -9.31 -5.73
C ARG A 3 -0.05 -8.62 -5.16
N ILE A 4 -1.18 -8.68 -5.84
CA ILE A 4 -2.46 -8.21 -5.29
C ILE A 4 -2.95 -9.26 -4.28
N ILE A 5 -3.11 -8.86 -3.03
CA ILE A 5 -3.47 -9.77 -1.93
C ILE A 5 -4.87 -9.50 -1.38
N ASN A 6 -5.42 -8.30 -1.59
CA ASN A 6 -6.76 -7.92 -1.16
C ASN A 6 -7.23 -6.65 -1.88
N TYR A 7 -8.47 -6.24 -1.65
CA TYR A 7 -8.97 -4.91 -1.98
C TYR A 7 -9.82 -4.36 -0.83
N LYS A 8 -9.95 -3.03 -0.76
CA LYS A 8 -10.80 -2.35 0.22
C LYS A 8 -11.67 -1.33 -0.48
N ARG A 9 -12.92 -1.24 -0.06
CA ARG A 9 -13.83 -0.15 -0.45
C ARG A 9 -13.47 1.10 0.35
N ARG A 10 -13.43 2.25 -0.31
CA ARG A 10 -13.24 3.57 0.29
C ARG A 10 -14.32 4.51 -0.21
N VAL A 11 -14.63 5.51 0.59
CA VAL A 11 -15.56 6.58 0.24
C VAL A 11 -14.81 7.89 0.40
N ALA A 12 -14.80 8.71 -0.64
CA ALA A 12 -14.32 10.10 -0.59
C ALA A 12 -15.30 10.97 -1.39
N GLU A 13 -15.63 12.15 -0.88
CA GLU A 13 -16.51 13.11 -1.57
C GLU A 13 -17.83 12.49 -2.06
N ASN A 14 -18.45 11.61 -1.26
CA ASN A 14 -19.65 10.83 -1.60
C ASN A 14 -19.52 9.88 -2.81
N LYS A 15 -18.30 9.58 -3.25
CA LYS A 15 -18.01 8.60 -4.29
C LYS A 15 -17.30 7.39 -3.71
N GLU A 16 -17.83 6.20 -4.02
CA GLU A 16 -17.17 4.95 -3.69
C GLU A 16 -16.07 4.64 -4.72
N PHE A 17 -14.93 4.16 -4.24
CA PHE A 17 -13.85 3.65 -5.07
C PHE A 17 -13.13 2.50 -4.35
N PHE A 18 -12.39 1.72 -5.12
CA PHE A 18 -11.65 0.58 -4.59
C PHE A 18 -10.15 0.85 -4.58
N VAL A 19 -9.51 0.37 -3.52
CA VAL A 19 -8.05 0.36 -3.40
C VAL A 19 -7.57 -1.07 -3.32
N LEU A 20 -6.46 -1.38 -4.00
CA LEU A 20 -5.82 -2.69 -3.97
C LEU A 20 -4.78 -2.72 -2.86
N GLU A 21 -4.81 -3.77 -2.04
CA GLU A 21 -3.72 -4.08 -1.11
C GLU A 21 -2.72 -4.98 -1.84
N VAL A 22 -1.47 -4.52 -1.93
CA VAL A 22 -0.40 -5.20 -2.65
C VAL A 22 0.72 -5.60 -1.71
N SER A 23 1.33 -6.75 -1.96
CA SER A 23 2.44 -7.30 -1.20
C SER A 23 3.72 -7.35 -2.04
N GLY A 24 4.83 -6.90 -1.47
CA GLY A 24 6.18 -7.08 -2.00
C GLY A 24 6.88 -8.32 -1.48
N GLY A 25 6.15 -9.23 -0.82
CA GLY A 25 6.70 -10.45 -0.21
C GLY A 25 6.84 -10.38 1.31
N ILE A 26 7.71 -11.23 1.85
CA ILE A 26 7.94 -11.41 3.29
C ILE A 26 9.16 -10.60 3.72
N GLU A 27 9.08 -10.02 4.91
CA GLU A 27 10.17 -9.40 5.66
C GLU A 27 10.25 -10.04 7.05
N MET A 28 11.46 -10.36 7.49
CA MET A 28 11.69 -10.84 8.85
C MET A 28 11.96 -9.64 9.76
N VAL A 29 11.18 -9.51 10.83
CA VAL A 29 11.34 -8.45 11.84
C VAL A 29 11.68 -9.09 13.17
N LEU A 30 12.68 -8.54 13.87
CA LEU A 30 13.04 -8.97 15.21
C LEU A 30 12.12 -8.30 16.23
N SER A 31 11.38 -9.11 17.00
CA SER A 31 10.58 -8.62 18.12
C SER A 31 11.51 -8.13 19.23
N LYS A 32 11.39 -6.86 19.61
CA LYS A 32 12.15 -6.30 20.74
C LYS A 32 11.73 -6.90 22.09
N THR A 33 10.49 -7.35 22.20
CA THR A 33 9.92 -7.91 23.44
C THR A 33 10.38 -9.35 23.66
N THR A 34 10.39 -10.17 22.61
CA THR A 34 10.65 -11.62 22.71
C THR A 34 12.03 -12.03 22.22
N GLY A 35 12.72 -11.18 21.46
CA GLY A 35 14.00 -11.52 20.83
C GLY A 35 13.89 -12.52 19.67
N MET A 36 12.68 -12.82 19.20
CA MET A 36 12.43 -13.75 18.11
C MET A 36 12.13 -13.03 16.80
N TYR A 37 12.55 -13.61 15.68
CA TYR A 37 12.14 -13.16 14.35
C TYR A 37 10.71 -13.62 14.05
N TYR A 38 9.90 -12.72 13.51
CA TYR A 38 8.60 -13.05 12.94
C TYR A 38 8.52 -12.54 11.49
N ALA A 39 7.81 -13.31 10.67
CA ALA A 39 7.55 -12.95 9.29
C ALA A 39 6.39 -11.94 9.24
N THR A 40 6.63 -10.79 8.61
CA THR A 40 5.60 -9.83 8.24
C THR A 40 5.61 -9.62 6.74
N SER A 41 4.52 -9.10 6.17
CA SER A 41 4.47 -8.81 4.74
C SER A 41 4.66 -7.31 4.49
N LYS A 42 5.53 -6.97 3.53
CA LYS A 42 5.64 -5.59 3.03
C LYS A 42 4.42 -5.27 2.21
N LYS A 43 3.52 -4.46 2.77
CA LYS A 43 2.24 -4.14 2.14
C LYS A 43 2.11 -2.64 1.84
N ALA A 44 1.50 -2.32 0.71
CA ALA A 44 1.05 -0.97 0.39
C ALA A 44 -0.37 -1.00 -0.16
N THR A 45 -0.98 0.17 -0.25
CA THR A 45 -2.31 0.34 -0.86
C THR A 45 -2.18 1.20 -2.12
N ILE A 46 -2.79 0.77 -3.22
CA ILE A 46 -2.82 1.50 -4.50
C ILE A 46 -4.27 1.83 -4.84
N THR A 47 -4.56 3.08 -5.17
CA THR A 47 -5.86 3.49 -5.70
C THR A 47 -6.13 2.87 -7.06
N SER A 48 -7.36 2.44 -7.30
CA SER A 48 -7.76 1.83 -8.57
C SER A 48 -9.03 2.47 -9.12
N THR A 49 -9.18 2.40 -10.45
CA THR A 49 -10.41 2.77 -11.17
C THR A 49 -11.31 1.58 -11.43
N PHE A 50 -11.03 0.43 -10.81
CA PHE A 50 -11.73 -0.82 -11.03
C PHE A 50 -13.05 -0.86 -10.23
N ASP A 51 -13.99 -1.65 -10.75
CA ASP A 51 -15.16 -2.09 -9.99
C ASP A 51 -14.81 -3.28 -9.08
N GLU A 52 -15.77 -3.67 -8.24
CA GLU A 52 -15.58 -4.73 -7.26
C GLU A 52 -15.26 -6.09 -7.90
N GLU A 53 -15.92 -6.42 -9.02
CA GLU A 53 -15.76 -7.71 -9.70
C GLU A 53 -14.36 -7.83 -10.31
N THR A 54 -13.87 -6.75 -10.92
CA THR A 54 -12.50 -6.65 -11.42
C THR A 54 -11.49 -6.74 -10.29
N CYS A 55 -11.71 -6.06 -9.15
CA CYS A 55 -10.83 -6.20 -8.00
C CYS A 55 -10.74 -7.65 -7.49
N LYS A 56 -11.87 -8.36 -7.43
CA LYS A 56 -11.91 -9.78 -7.02
C LYS A 56 -11.10 -10.67 -7.96
N SER A 57 -11.28 -10.50 -9.28
CA SER A 57 -10.58 -11.32 -10.27
C SER A 57 -9.07 -11.09 -10.30
N LEU A 58 -8.63 -9.90 -9.90
CA LEU A 58 -7.22 -9.54 -9.84
C LEU A 58 -6.47 -10.07 -8.61
N ILE A 59 -7.17 -10.52 -7.56
CA ILE A 59 -6.53 -11.10 -6.37
C ILE A 59 -5.66 -12.29 -6.79
N GLY A 60 -4.40 -12.29 -6.33
CA GLY A 60 -3.42 -13.31 -6.66
C GLY A 60 -2.53 -12.98 -7.86
N SER A 61 -2.90 -11.99 -8.66
CA SER A 61 -2.11 -11.54 -9.80
C SER A 61 -0.83 -10.83 -9.36
N GLU A 62 0.24 -10.97 -10.15
CA GLU A 62 1.53 -10.34 -9.93
C GLU A 62 1.85 -9.35 -11.06
N PHE A 63 2.54 -8.27 -10.71
CA PHE A 63 2.96 -7.25 -11.68
C PHE A 63 4.34 -6.64 -11.32
N PRO A 64 5.05 -6.02 -12.28
CA PRO A 64 6.36 -5.41 -12.05
C PRO A 64 6.31 -4.31 -10.98
N GLY A 65 7.45 -4.05 -10.35
CA GLY A 65 7.57 -3.08 -9.27
C GLY A 65 7.94 -3.68 -7.91
N SER A 66 7.99 -2.79 -6.92
CA SER A 66 8.48 -3.08 -5.57
C SER A 66 7.73 -2.29 -4.50
N ILE A 67 7.75 -2.78 -3.25
CA ILE A 67 7.27 -2.04 -2.08
C ILE A 67 8.47 -1.45 -1.36
N VAL A 68 8.56 -0.13 -1.33
CA VAL A 68 9.67 0.60 -0.73
C VAL A 68 9.21 1.33 0.53
N LYS A 69 10.10 1.43 1.51
CA LYS A 69 9.90 2.23 2.71
C LYS A 69 10.34 3.66 2.38
N GLU A 70 9.41 4.60 2.51
CA GLU A 70 9.63 6.02 2.23
C GLU A 70 9.44 6.81 3.52
N GLU A 71 10.34 7.77 3.78
CA GLU A 71 10.18 8.71 4.89
C GLU A 71 8.98 9.62 4.66
N CYS A 72 8.24 9.92 5.71
CA CYS A 72 7.11 10.85 5.66
C CYS A 72 6.96 11.58 6.99
N GLU A 73 6.12 12.61 6.99
CA GLU A 73 5.75 13.31 8.22
C GLU A 73 5.30 12.30 9.29
N PRO A 74 5.82 12.40 10.53
CA PRO A 74 5.46 11.50 11.60
C PRO A 74 3.95 11.46 11.83
N TYR A 75 3.38 10.26 11.84
CA TYR A 75 1.96 10.05 12.09
C TYR A 75 1.74 9.01 13.17
N GLU A 76 0.65 9.17 13.91
CA GLU A 76 0.21 8.18 14.89
C GLU A 76 -0.41 6.98 14.17
N TYR A 77 0.05 5.79 14.52
CA TYR A 77 -0.45 4.53 14.02
C TYR A 77 -0.81 3.62 15.20
N THR A 78 -2.06 3.19 15.23
CA THR A 78 -2.50 2.17 16.19
C THR A 78 -2.17 0.79 15.64
N ILE A 79 -1.31 0.04 16.33
CA ILE A 79 -1.05 -1.36 16.03
C ILE A 79 -2.35 -2.14 16.29
N GLN A 80 -2.96 -2.69 15.23
CA GLN A 80 -4.29 -3.31 15.33
C GLN A 80 -4.33 -4.52 16.28
N ASP A 81 -3.23 -5.25 16.39
CA ASP A 81 -3.17 -6.46 17.23
C ASP A 81 -3.03 -6.14 18.73
N THR A 82 -2.39 -5.02 19.08
CA THR A 82 -2.06 -4.68 20.48
C THR A 82 -2.83 -3.46 21.00
N GLY A 83 -3.39 -2.62 20.13
CA GLY A 83 -4.01 -1.35 20.48
C GLY A 83 -3.00 -0.24 20.82
N GLU A 84 -1.70 -0.50 20.74
CA GLU A 84 -0.66 0.48 21.03
C GLU A 84 -0.60 1.57 19.95
N ILE A 85 -0.59 2.84 20.36
CA ILE A 85 -0.34 3.97 19.47
C ILE A 85 1.16 4.20 19.39
N ILE A 86 1.72 4.06 18.19
CA ILE A 86 3.13 4.34 17.90
C ILE A 86 3.24 5.51 16.91
N THR A 87 4.33 6.25 16.97
CA THR A 87 4.64 7.27 15.95
C THR A 87 5.50 6.64 14.86
N LEU A 88 5.03 6.68 13.61
CA LEU A 88 5.76 6.22 12.44
C LEU A 88 6.18 7.41 11.59
N SER A 89 7.46 7.52 11.28
CA SER A 89 8.02 8.51 10.35
C SER A 89 8.27 7.93 8.95
N HIS A 90 7.66 6.78 8.65
CA HIS A 90 7.86 6.08 7.39
C HIS A 90 6.59 5.36 6.98
N ARG A 91 6.37 5.26 5.67
CA ARG A 91 5.27 4.51 5.06
C ARG A 91 5.79 3.56 4.00
N TYR A 92 5.05 2.48 3.77
CA TYR A 92 5.30 1.58 2.64
C TYR A 92 4.53 2.06 1.42
N VAL A 93 5.24 2.31 0.32
CA VAL A 93 4.67 2.75 -0.95
C VAL A 93 5.06 1.81 -2.08
N TYR A 94 4.16 1.67 -3.04
CA TYR A 94 4.48 0.99 -4.29
C TYR A 94 5.35 1.89 -5.17
N ARG A 95 6.44 1.33 -5.69
CA ARG A 95 7.26 1.95 -6.72
C ARG A 95 7.19 1.08 -7.97
N ALA A 96 6.67 1.68 -9.04
CA ALA A 96 6.70 1.07 -10.36
C ALA A 96 8.15 0.85 -10.79
N GLU A 97 8.40 -0.31 -11.37
CA GLU A 97 9.65 -0.54 -12.10
C GLU A 97 9.56 0.27 -13.40
N GLU A 98 10.60 1.04 -13.73
CA GLU A 98 10.64 1.79 -14.98
C GLU A 98 10.63 0.80 -16.16
N LEU A 99 9.44 0.51 -16.67
CA LEU A 99 9.30 0.00 -18.03
C LEU A 99 9.69 1.15 -18.94
N THR A 100 10.69 0.94 -19.79
CA THR A 100 11.33 1.92 -20.68
C THR A 100 10.39 2.41 -21.81
N THR A 101 9.13 2.72 -21.51
CA THR A 101 8.16 3.23 -22.48
C THR A 101 7.31 4.32 -21.83
N SER A 102 7.68 5.54 -22.21
CA SER A 102 7.01 6.80 -21.95
C SER A 102 5.52 6.79 -22.36
N LYS A 103 4.63 6.52 -21.42
CA LYS A 103 3.26 7.05 -21.41
C LYS A 103 2.88 7.44 -19.98
N VAL A 104 3.03 8.72 -19.67
CA VAL A 104 2.51 9.33 -18.43
C VAL A 104 1.02 9.58 -18.63
N TYR A 105 0.18 8.82 -17.95
CA TYR A 105 -1.23 9.18 -17.76
C TYR A 105 -1.39 9.76 -16.36
N SER A 106 -1.81 11.03 -16.27
CA SER A 106 -2.19 11.62 -14.99
C SER A 106 -3.48 10.96 -14.49
N ALA A 107 -3.40 10.28 -13.35
CA ALA A 107 -4.62 9.90 -12.63
C ALA A 107 -5.34 11.21 -12.21
N PRO A 108 -6.64 11.38 -12.51
CA PRO A 108 -7.38 12.52 -11.99
C PRO A 108 -7.55 12.34 -10.49
N GLY A 109 -6.90 13.19 -9.69
CA GLY A 109 -7.22 13.28 -8.26
C GLY A 109 -6.10 13.50 -7.24
N ASN A 110 -4.89 13.95 -7.63
CA ASN A 110 -4.01 14.57 -6.64
C ASN A 110 -4.31 16.07 -6.60
N LEU A 111 -5.30 16.46 -5.79
CA LEU A 111 -5.55 17.85 -5.47
C LEU A 111 -4.46 18.30 -4.48
N SER A 112 -3.33 18.78 -5.02
CA SER A 112 -2.44 19.63 -4.25
C SER A 112 -3.21 20.91 -3.92
N MET A 113 -3.53 21.11 -2.64
CA MET A 113 -3.71 22.46 -2.11
C MET A 113 -2.43 23.24 -2.39
N VAL A 114 -2.51 24.27 -3.23
CA VAL A 114 -1.62 25.44 -3.18
C VAL A 114 -2.45 26.67 -3.57
N ASP A 115 -2.62 27.51 -2.56
CA ASP A 115 -3.08 28.91 -2.48
C ASP A 115 -4.41 29.33 -3.14
#